data_AF-A0A0Q0I3P4-F1
#
_entry.id   AF-A0A0Q0I3P4-F1
#
_cell.length_a   1.000
_cell.length_b   1.000
_cell.length_c   1.000
_cell.angle_alpha   90.00
_cell.angle_beta   90.00
_cell.angle_gamma   90.00
#
_symmetry.space_group_name_H-M   'P 1'
#
loop_
_entity.id
_entity.type
_entity.pdbx_description
1 polymer ?
#
loop_
_entity_poly.entity_id
_entity_poly.type
_entity_poly.pdbx_seq_one_letter_code
_entity_poly.pdbx_strand_id
1 'polypeptide(L)'
;MGMPRWNLSDTIERKIRLSSLVVTALIIFYELLNGDISTQFPAMYLCVFVFPAVYFTNKTQDKYFPLLKEYVQATRIVAIFMTLASLCVWGYATYLRLSIPPMPSHLIYNM
;
A
#
# COMPACT_ATOMS: atom_id res chain seq x y z
N MET A 1 -13.82 -25.82 -4.89
CA MET A 1 -13.45 -25.62 -3.47
C MET A 1 -13.56 -24.13 -3.19
N GLY A 2 -14.56 -23.71 -2.43
CA GLY A 2 -14.81 -22.28 -2.17
C GLY A 2 -13.72 -21.68 -1.30
N MET A 3 -13.27 -20.47 -1.62
CA MET A 3 -12.23 -19.77 -0.85
C MET A 3 -12.72 -19.48 0.58
N PRO A 4 -11.85 -19.60 1.61
CA PRO A 4 -12.23 -19.39 3.01
C PRO A 4 -12.67 -17.93 3.21
N ARG A 5 -13.95 -17.72 3.53
CA ARG A 5 -14.54 -16.39 3.68
C ARG A 5 -14.09 -15.75 5.01
N TRP A 6 -13.40 -14.62 4.94
CA TRP A 6 -12.99 -13.86 6.12
C TRP A 6 -14.19 -13.11 6.69
N ASN A 7 -14.83 -13.65 7.72
CA ASN A 7 -15.91 -12.99 8.43
C ASN A 7 -15.35 -12.05 9.53
N LEU A 8 -14.64 -11.01 9.11
CA LEU A 8 -14.17 -9.96 10.02
C LEU A 8 -15.35 -9.10 10.45
N SER A 9 -15.43 -8.78 11.75
CA SER A 9 -16.43 -7.85 12.27
C SER A 9 -16.31 -6.48 11.59
N ASP A 10 -17.44 -5.89 11.19
CA ASP A 10 -17.50 -4.57 10.54
C ASP A 10 -16.69 -3.49 11.27
N THR A 11 -16.68 -3.54 12.61
CA THR A 11 -15.93 -2.59 13.45
C THR A 11 -14.43 -2.72 13.24
N ILE A 12 -13.94 -3.95 13.07
CA ILE A 12 -12.51 -4.23 12.82
C ILE A 12 -12.16 -3.83 11.39
N GLU A 13 -12.99 -4.18 10.40
CA GLU A 13 -12.77 -3.77 9.01
C GLU A 13 -12.69 -2.25 8.88
N ARG A 14 -13.58 -1.52 9.57
CA ARG A 14 -13.58 -0.05 9.56
C ARG A 14 -12.31 0.53 10.21
N LYS A 15 -11.87 -0.04 11.33
CA LYS A 15 -10.61 0.39 11.98
C LYS A 15 -9.40 0.14 11.09
N ILE A 16 -9.30 -1.04 10.47
CA ILE A 16 -8.21 -1.39 9.54
C ILE A 16 -8.19 -0.44 8.35
N ARG A 17 -9.36 -0.15 7.75
CA ARG A 17 -9.53 0.83 6.67
C ARG A 17 -9.03 2.21 7.07
N LEU A 18 -9.42 2.68 8.25
CA LEU A 18 -9.01 4.00 8.73
C LEU A 18 -7.49 4.03 8.95
N SER A 19 -6.94 2.99 9.58
CA SER A 19 -5.49 2.91 9.82
C SER A 19 -4.69 2.84 8.53
N SER A 20 -5.14 2.08 7.52
CA SER A 20 -4.41 1.96 6.25
C SER A 20 -4.43 3.27 5.47
N LEU A 21 -5.59 3.96 5.43
CA LEU A 21 -5.69 5.28 4.80
C LEU A 21 -4.80 6.33 5.49
N VAL A 22 -4.76 6.33 6.83
CA VAL A 22 -3.89 7.24 7.60
C VAL A 22 -2.41 6.95 7.31
N VAL A 23 -2.01 5.67 7.29
CA VAL A 23 -0.63 5.28 6.97
C VAL A 23 -0.25 5.72 5.55
N THR A 24 -1.11 5.48 4.55
CA THR A 24 -0.86 5.93 3.18
C THR A 24 -0.76 7.45 3.08
N ALA A 25 -1.63 8.19 3.77
CA ALA A 25 -1.57 9.65 3.80
C ALA A 25 -0.25 10.17 4.41
N LEU A 26 0.24 9.53 5.47
CA LEU A 26 1.53 9.87 6.08
C LEU A 26 2.70 9.60 5.11
N ILE A 27 2.67 8.49 4.38
CA ILE A 27 3.69 8.15 3.37
C ILE A 27 3.70 9.20 2.24
N ILE A 28 2.52 9.58 1.74
CA ILE A 28 2.41 10.65 0.73
C ILE A 28 2.97 11.97 1.27
N PHE A 29 2.65 12.32 2.51
CA PHE A 29 3.16 13.55 3.13
C PHE A 29 4.69 13.52 3.29
N TYR A 30 5.25 12.37 3.66
CA TYR A 30 6.70 12.20 3.73
C TYR A 30 7.36 12.35 2.35
N GLU A 31 6.78 11.73 1.30
CA GLU A 31 7.26 11.87 -0.08
C GLU A 31 7.07 13.29 -0.63
N LEU A 32 6.08 14.05 -0.16
CA LEU A 32 5.94 15.44 -0.57
C LEU A 32 7.11 16.30 -0.07
N LEU A 33 7.60 16.01 1.14
CA LEU A 33 8.68 16.77 1.77
C LEU A 33 10.06 16.29 1.35
N ASN A 34 10.23 15.00 1.14
CA ASN A 34 11.52 14.38 0.90
C ASN A 34 11.62 13.69 -0.46
N GLY A 35 10.60 13.69 -1.31
CA GLY A 35 10.49 12.77 -2.45
C GLY A 35 11.72 12.74 -3.37
N ASP A 36 12.12 11.52 -3.72
CA ASP A 36 13.11 11.24 -4.76
C ASP A 36 12.51 10.19 -5.72
N ILE A 37 13.02 10.11 -6.95
CA ILE A 37 12.46 9.27 -8.02
C ILE A 37 12.36 7.80 -7.56
N SER A 38 13.35 7.32 -6.80
CA SER A 38 13.42 5.95 -6.28
C SER A 38 12.35 5.62 -5.23
N THR A 39 11.89 6.59 -4.44
CA THR A 39 10.91 6.40 -3.36
C THR A 39 9.48 6.74 -3.81
N GLN A 40 9.32 7.57 -4.83
CA GLN A 40 8.03 7.96 -5.39
C GLN A 40 7.29 6.82 -6.10
N PHE A 41 7.98 5.99 -6.89
CA PHE A 41 7.35 4.85 -7.59
C PHE A 41 6.64 3.87 -6.64
N PRO A 42 7.29 3.34 -5.58
CA PRO A 42 6.60 2.44 -4.65
C PRO A 42 5.50 3.15 -3.86
N ALA A 43 5.63 4.45 -3.56
CA ALA A 43 4.56 5.24 -2.94
C ALA A 43 3.33 5.40 -3.86
N MET A 44 3.51 5.54 -5.18
CA MET A 44 2.40 5.54 -6.13
C MET A 44 1.67 4.20 -6.17
N TYR A 45 2.41 3.08 -6.22
CA TYR A 45 1.80 1.74 -6.18
C TYR A 45 1.00 1.52 -4.89
N LEU A 46 1.49 2.02 -3.75
CA LEU A 46 0.74 2.00 -2.49
C LEU A 46 -0.62 2.66 -2.62
N CYS A 47 -0.68 3.84 -3.22
CA CYS A 47 -1.93 4.58 -3.39
C CYS A 47 -2.93 3.82 -4.27
N VAL A 48 -2.45 3.18 -5.35
CA VAL A 48 -3.30 2.44 -6.28
C VAL A 48 -3.86 1.17 -5.63
N PHE A 49 -3.03 0.41 -4.93
CA PHE A 49 -3.45 -0.88 -4.36
C PHE A 49 -4.19 -0.74 -3.02
N VAL A 50 -4.03 0.36 -2.29
CA VAL A 50 -4.82 0.60 -1.06
C VAL A 50 -6.30 0.74 -1.37
N PHE A 51 -6.66 1.29 -2.52
CA PHE A 51 -8.05 1.50 -2.88
C PHE A 51 -8.86 0.19 -2.94
N PRO A 52 -8.51 -0.83 -3.75
CA PRO A 52 -9.19 -2.11 -3.74
C PRO A 52 -9.05 -2.86 -2.41
N ALA A 53 -7.90 -2.76 -1.72
CA ALA A 53 -7.71 -3.41 -0.41
C ALA A 53 -8.71 -2.90 0.64
N VAL A 54 -9.03 -1.61 0.57
CA VAL A 54 -9.89 -0.93 1.55
C VAL A 54 -11.35 -0.89 1.12
N TYR A 55 -11.64 -0.75 -0.17
CA TYR A 55 -13.00 -0.56 -0.70
C TYR A 55 -13.83 -1.84 -0.70
N PHE A 56 -13.19 -2.99 -0.95
CA PHE A 56 -13.85 -4.30 -0.98
C PHE A 56 -14.08 -4.87 0.42
N THR A 57 -14.96 -4.23 1.20
CA THR A 57 -15.49 -4.79 2.46
C THR A 57 -16.62 -5.77 2.23
N ASN A 58 -16.85 -6.66 3.20
CA ASN A 58 -17.88 -7.70 3.09
C ASN A 58 -19.26 -7.12 2.79
N LYS A 59 -19.63 -5.99 3.41
CA LYS A 59 -20.87 -5.26 3.12
C LYS A 59 -20.97 -4.75 1.69
N THR A 60 -19.89 -4.22 1.13
CA THR A 60 -19.87 -3.68 -0.24
C THR A 60 -19.95 -4.83 -1.25
N GLN A 61 -19.27 -5.94 -0.96
CA GLN A 61 -19.32 -7.16 -1.76
C GLN A 61 -20.74 -7.75 -1.79
N ASP A 62 -21.40 -7.86 -0.63
CA ASP A 62 -22.75 -8.39 -0.54
C ASP A 62 -23.80 -7.49 -1.22
N LYS A 63 -23.61 -6.17 -1.19
CA LYS A 63 -24.56 -5.20 -1.78
C LYS A 63 -24.43 -5.06 -3.30
N TYR A 64 -23.21 -5.01 -3.83
CA TYR A 64 -22.97 -4.69 -5.24
C TYR A 64 -22.56 -5.90 -6.09
N PHE A 65 -21.98 -6.94 -5.49
CA PHE A 65 -21.43 -8.09 -6.20
C PHE A 65 -21.88 -9.44 -5.61
N PRO A 66 -23.19 -9.70 -5.49
CA PRO A 66 -23.70 -10.91 -4.84
C PRO A 66 -23.31 -12.21 -5.57
N LEU A 67 -23.10 -12.14 -6.89
CA LEU A 67 -22.76 -13.30 -7.73
C LEU A 67 -21.25 -13.50 -7.94
N LEU A 68 -20.42 -12.49 -7.60
CA LEU A 68 -18.98 -12.47 -7.89
C LEU A 68 -18.13 -12.42 -6.61
N LYS A 69 -18.69 -12.84 -5.48
CA LYS A 69 -18.05 -12.71 -4.15
C LYS A 69 -16.66 -13.37 -4.10
N GLU A 70 -16.49 -14.52 -4.74
CA GLU A 70 -15.21 -15.24 -4.78
C GLU A 70 -14.13 -14.45 -5.52
N TYR A 71 -14.46 -13.88 -6.69
CA TYR A 71 -13.53 -13.05 -7.46
C TYR A 71 -13.15 -11.78 -6.70
N VAL A 72 -14.14 -11.09 -6.11
CA VAL A 72 -13.87 -9.85 -5.37
C VAL A 72 -13.04 -10.13 -4.11
N GLN A 73 -13.24 -11.28 -3.46
CA GLN A 73 -12.42 -11.70 -2.34
C GLN A 73 -10.97 -12.00 -2.78
N ALA A 74 -10.76 -12.69 -3.89
CA ALA A 74 -9.42 -12.92 -4.44
C ALA A 74 -8.72 -11.59 -4.77
N THR A 75 -9.42 -10.64 -5.42
CA THR A 75 -8.88 -9.31 -5.70
C THR A 75 -8.51 -8.56 -4.43
N ARG A 76 -9.31 -8.64 -3.37
CA ARG A 76 -9.00 -8.03 -2.08
C ARG A 76 -7.71 -8.62 -1.48
N ILE A 77 -7.56 -9.94 -1.50
CA ILE A 77 -6.35 -10.61 -0.99
C ILE A 77 -5.12 -10.18 -1.77
N VAL A 78 -5.20 -10.19 -3.11
CA VAL A 78 -4.10 -9.74 -3.97
C VAL A 78 -3.75 -8.28 -3.69
N ALA A 79 -4.75 -7.40 -3.55
CA ALA A 79 -4.52 -6.00 -3.21
C ALA A 79 -3.83 -5.83 -1.84
N ILE A 80 -4.20 -6.63 -0.84
CA ILE A 80 -3.52 -6.63 0.47
C ILE A 80 -2.06 -7.08 0.34
N PHE A 81 -1.79 -8.12 -0.43
CA PHE A 81 -0.40 -8.55 -0.68
C PHE A 81 0.41 -7.50 -1.42
N MET A 82 -0.16 -6.89 -2.45
CA MET A 82 0.51 -5.85 -3.23
C MET A 82 0.78 -4.61 -2.38
N THR A 83 -0.18 -4.17 -1.57
CA THR A 83 0.04 -3.04 -0.64
C THR A 83 1.14 -3.34 0.37
N LEU A 84 1.17 -4.52 0.97
CA LEU A 84 2.24 -4.92 1.89
C LEU A 84 3.61 -4.98 1.18
N ALA A 85 3.68 -5.55 -0.02
CA ALA A 85 4.90 -5.60 -0.79
C ALA A 85 5.41 -4.18 -1.12
N SER A 86 4.53 -3.30 -1.60
CA SER A 86 4.90 -1.90 -1.88
C SER A 86 5.30 -1.14 -0.62
N LEU A 87 4.72 -1.45 0.55
CA LEU A 87 5.13 -0.86 1.84
C LEU A 87 6.56 -1.28 2.20
N CYS A 88 6.87 -2.57 2.05
CA CYS A 88 8.22 -3.10 2.30
C CYS A 88 9.26 -2.47 1.37
N VAL A 89 8.94 -2.37 0.08
CA VAL A 89 9.85 -1.74 -0.91
C VAL A 89 10.05 -0.27 -0.60
N TRP A 90 8.98 0.48 -0.29
CA TRP A 90 9.08 1.87 0.10
C TRP A 90 9.93 2.05 1.37
N GLY A 91 9.71 1.22 2.39
CA GLY A 91 10.49 1.25 3.62
C GLY A 91 11.98 0.94 3.39
N TYR A 92 12.27 -0.06 2.56
CA TYR A 92 13.64 -0.42 2.19
C TYR A 92 14.35 0.67 1.37
N ALA A 93 13.66 1.25 0.39
CA ALA A 93 14.19 2.38 -0.38
C ALA A 93 14.47 3.60 0.51
N THR A 94 13.56 3.88 1.45
CA THR A 94 13.73 4.96 2.43
C THR A 94 14.91 4.68 3.37
N TYR A 95 15.07 3.43 3.82
CA TYR A 95 16.20 3.00 4.65
C TYR A 95 17.55 3.15 3.94
N LEU A 96 17.63 2.70 2.67
CA LEU A 96 18.83 2.87 1.85
C LEU A 96 19.22 4.34 1.73
N ARG A 97 18.23 5.20 1.47
CA ARG A 97 18.48 6.64 1.35
C ARG A 97 18.99 7.27 2.64
N LEU A 98 18.47 6.87 3.79
CA LEU A 98 18.94 7.37 5.09
C LEU A 98 20.34 6.84 5.44
N SER A 99 20.70 5.66 4.93
CA SER A 99 21.97 4.98 5.24
C SER A 99 23.12 5.40 4.33
N ILE A 100 22.84 5.84 3.10
CA ILE A 100 23.87 6.27 2.15
C ILE A 100 24.12 7.78 2.37
N PRO A 101 25.32 8.20 2.84
CA PRO A 101 25.65 9.61 2.94
C PRO A 101 25.66 10.24 1.54
N PRO A 102 25.30 11.54 1.41
CA PRO A 102 25.34 12.22 0.13
C PRO A 102 26.74 12.12 -0.46
N MET A 103 26.86 11.62 -1.69
CA MET A 103 28.14 11.50 -2.37
C MET A 103 28.74 12.92 -2.47
N PRO A 104 29.96 13.16 -1.95
CA PRO A 104 30.55 14.48 -1.94
C PRO A 104 30.70 15.00 -3.37
N SER A 105 30.26 16.24 -3.62
CA SER A 105 30.28 16.85 -4.96
C SER A 105 31.65 16.85 -5.64
N HIS A 106 32.75 16.81 -4.88
CA HIS A 106 34.11 16.76 -5.40
C HIS A 106 34.52 15.38 -5.99
N LEU A 107 33.76 14.31 -5.74
CA LEU A 107 33.97 12.98 -6.33
C LEU A 107 33.23 12.81 -7.67
N ILE A 108 32.33 13.73 -8.02
CA ILE A 108 31.50 13.67 -9.24
C ILE A 108 32.27 14.20 -10.47
N TYR A 109 33.19 15.15 -10.28
CA TYR A 109 33.92 15.80 -11.38
C TYR A 109 35.30 15.18 -11.70
N ASN A 110 35.68 14.11 -11.00
CA ASN A 110 36.98 13.45 -11.15
C ASN A 110 36.90 12.04 -11.76
N MET A 111 35.75 11.67 -12.33
CA MET A 111 35.59 10.51 -13.23
C MET A 111 35.43 10.99 -14.67
#